data_AF-W0NTJ9-F1
#
_entry.id   AF-W0NTJ9-F1
#
_cell.length_a   1.000
_cell.length_b   1.000
_cell.length_c   1.000
_cell.angle_alpha   90.00
_cell.angle_beta   90.00
_cell.angle_gamma   90.00
#
_symmetry.space_group_name_H-M   'P 1'
#
loop_
_entity.id
_entity.type
_entity.pdbx_description
1 polymer ?
#
loop_
_entity_poly.entity_id
_entity_poly.type
_entity_poly.pdbx_seq_one_letter_code
_entity_poly.pdbx_strand_id
1 'polypeptide(L)'
;LLWREFFYTTATNNPRFDKMEGNPICVRIPWDKNPEALAKWAEAKTGFPWIDAIMTQLRQEGWIHHLARHAVACFLTRGDLWIS
;
A
#
# COMPACT_ATOMS: atom_id res chain seq x y z
N LEU A 1 -13.86 7.60 12.91
CA LEU A 1 -14.96 7.89 11.96
C LEU A 1 -14.60 9.02 10.99
N LEU A 2 -14.11 10.17 11.45
CA LEU A 2 -13.82 11.31 10.57
C LEU A 2 -12.83 11.01 9.42
N TRP A 3 -11.79 10.22 9.66
CA TRP A 3 -10.87 9.77 8.59
C TRP A 3 -11.57 9.02 7.45
N ARG A 4 -12.62 8.25 7.74
CA ARG A 4 -13.42 7.56 6.72
C ARG A 4 -14.14 8.58 5.84
N GLU A 5 -14.84 9.54 6.44
CA GLU A 5 -15.58 10.60 5.71
C GLU A 5 -14.66 11.53 4.92
N PHE A 6 -13.47 11.82 5.44
CA PHE A 6 -12.45 12.58 4.73
C PHE A 6 -12.10 11.94 3.37
N PHE A 7 -11.84 10.63 3.34
CA PHE A 7 -11.52 9.94 2.09
C PHE A 7 -12.71 9.81 1.14
N TYR A 8 -13.94 9.64 1.65
CA TYR A 8 -15.15 9.71 0.80
C TYR A 8 -15.28 11.08 0.12
N THR A 9 -15.12 12.16 0.89
CA THR A 9 -15.30 13.53 0.40
C THR A 9 -14.22 13.92 -0.61
N THR A 10 -12.98 13.50 -0.38
CA THR A 10 -11.86 13.80 -1.29
C THR A 10 -11.88 12.98 -2.58
N ALA A 11 -12.40 11.76 -2.56
CA ALA A 11 -12.47 10.90 -3.74
C ALA A 11 -13.69 11.16 -4.64
N THR A 12 -14.81 11.65 -4.09
CA THR A 12 -16.13 11.68 -4.78
C THR A 12 -16.13 12.34 -6.17
N ASN A 13 -15.34 13.41 -6.36
CA ASN A 13 -15.27 14.15 -7.63
C ASN A 13 -13.94 13.94 -8.38
N ASN A 14 -13.10 13.00 -7.93
CA ASN A 14 -11.82 12.71 -8.57
C ASN A 14 -11.85 11.28 -9.16
N PRO A 15 -12.17 11.12 -10.45
CA PRO A 15 -12.25 9.81 -11.09
C PRO A 15 -10.89 9.10 -11.21
N ARG A 16 -9.78 9.78 -10.88
CA ARG A 16 -8.43 9.22 -10.89
C ARG A 16 -7.84 9.12 -9.48
N PHE A 17 -8.64 9.17 -8.42
CA PHE A 17 -8.16 9.19 -7.03
C PHE A 17 -7.30 7.95 -6.66
N ASP A 18 -7.54 6.81 -7.31
CA ASP A 18 -6.79 5.55 -7.11
C ASP A 18 -5.57 5.39 -8.03
N LYS A 19 -5.30 6.35 -8.92
CA LYS A 19 -4.16 6.34 -9.84
C LYS A 19 -3.18 7.45 -9.49
N MET A 20 -1.91 7.24 -9.87
CA MET A 20 -0.91 8.32 -9.83
C MET A 20 -1.04 9.22 -11.08
N GLU A 21 -1.30 8.65 -12.24
CA GLU A 21 -1.31 9.39 -13.50
C GLU A 21 -2.58 10.21 -13.74
N GLY A 22 -2.41 11.52 -13.81
CA GLY A 22 -3.49 12.49 -13.99
C GLY A 22 -4.35 12.69 -12.75
N ASN A 23 -3.92 12.19 -11.59
CA ASN A 23 -4.53 12.54 -10.32
C ASN A 23 -3.96 13.88 -9.82
N PRO A 24 -4.76 14.95 -9.74
CA PRO A 24 -4.27 16.31 -9.47
C PRO A 24 -3.68 16.49 -8.07
N ILE A 25 -3.97 15.57 -7.14
CA ILE A 25 -3.47 15.62 -5.75
C ILE A 25 -2.35 14.61 -5.47
N CYS A 26 -2.01 13.74 -6.43
CA CYS A 26 -0.98 12.73 -6.26
C CYS A 26 0.36 13.23 -6.79
N VAL A 27 1.42 13.14 -5.98
CA VAL A 27 2.78 13.46 -6.42
C VAL A 27 3.24 12.44 -7.44
N ARG A 28 3.84 12.92 -8.53
CA ARG A 28 4.42 12.06 -9.58
C ARG A 28 5.77 11.54 -9.10
N ILE A 29 5.80 10.28 -8.71
CA ILE A 29 7.02 9.60 -8.23
C ILE A 29 7.42 8.54 -9.27
N PRO A 30 8.70 8.48 -9.67
CA PRO A 30 9.19 7.46 -10.59
C PRO A 30 9.39 6.14 -9.84
N TRP A 31 8.29 5.46 -9.50
CA TRP A 31 8.33 4.13 -8.88
C TRP A 31 8.89 3.08 -9.83
N ASP A 32 9.53 2.06 -9.27
CA ASP A 32 10.08 0.95 -10.03
C ASP A 32 9.01 -0.04 -10.46
N LYS A 33 9.25 -0.70 -11.61
CA LYS A 33 8.48 -1.85 -12.05
C LYS A 33 9.23 -3.13 -11.73
N ASN A 34 9.01 -3.65 -10.53
CA ASN A 34 9.64 -4.88 -10.06
C ASN A 34 8.59 -5.95 -9.67
N PRO A 35 8.09 -6.75 -10.64
CA PRO A 35 7.03 -7.73 -10.38
C PRO A 35 7.46 -8.85 -9.42
N GLU A 36 8.75 -9.21 -9.39
CA GLU A 36 9.26 -10.24 -8.48
C GLU A 36 9.23 -9.75 -7.02
N ALA A 37 9.73 -8.54 -6.76
CA ALA A 37 9.70 -7.96 -5.42
C ALA A 37 8.26 -7.71 -4.95
N LEU A 38 7.37 -7.26 -5.84
CA LEU A 38 5.94 -7.14 -5.53
C LEU A 38 5.32 -8.50 -5.17
N ALA A 39 5.64 -9.56 -5.92
CA ALA A 39 5.14 -10.91 -5.63
C ALA A 39 5.63 -11.40 -4.26
N LYS A 40 6.92 -11.21 -3.93
CA LYS A 40 7.47 -11.56 -2.60
C LYS A 40 6.75 -10.85 -1.48
N TRP A 41 6.48 -9.55 -1.61
CA TRP A 41 5.72 -8.79 -0.61
C TRP A 41 4.27 -9.28 -0.51
N ALA A 42 3.58 -9.42 -1.64
CA ALA A 42 2.18 -9.84 -1.65
C ALA A 42 2.00 -11.25 -1.09
N GLU A 43 2.92 -12.18 -1.36
CA GLU A 43 2.89 -13.58 -0.94
C GLU A 43 3.50 -13.85 0.44
N ALA A 44 3.90 -12.83 1.20
CA ALA A 44 4.56 -12.97 2.50
C ALA A 44 5.87 -13.79 2.44
N LYS A 45 6.73 -13.49 1.46
CA LYS A 45 8.04 -14.13 1.21
C LYS A 45 9.16 -13.08 1.08
N THR A 46 9.07 -11.98 1.81
CA THR A 46 10.09 -10.92 1.81
C THR A 46 11.36 -11.34 2.53
N GLY A 47 11.27 -12.30 3.45
CA GLY A 47 12.37 -12.72 4.32
C GLY A 47 12.48 -11.88 5.60
N PHE A 48 11.61 -10.89 5.79
CA PHE A 48 11.49 -10.11 7.02
C PHE A 48 10.30 -10.62 7.84
N PRO A 49 10.52 -11.37 8.94
CA PRO A 49 9.44 -12.07 9.65
C PRO A 49 8.28 -11.16 10.09
N TRP A 50 8.59 -9.90 10.45
CA TRP A 50 7.57 -8.90 10.78
C TRP A 50 6.63 -8.59 9.62
N ILE A 51 7.19 -8.35 8.42
CA ILE A 51 6.41 -8.03 7.21
C ILE A 51 5.64 -9.25 6.74
N ASP A 52 6.30 -10.42 6.72
CA ASP A 52 5.70 -11.66 6.25
C ASP A 52 4.55 -12.12 7.18
N ALA A 53 4.69 -11.97 8.50
CA ALA A 53 3.62 -12.28 9.44
C ALA A 53 2.38 -11.39 9.22
N ILE A 54 2.57 -10.08 8.99
CA ILE A 54 1.47 -9.15 8.72
C ILE A 54 0.78 -9.51 7.41
N MET A 55 1.55 -9.76 6.33
CA MET A 55 0.98 -10.12 5.03
C MET A 55 0.28 -11.48 5.06
N THR A 56 0.78 -12.42 5.87
CA THR A 56 0.12 -13.71 6.13
C THR A 56 -1.20 -13.51 6.86
N GLN A 57 -1.23 -12.72 7.94
CA GLN A 57 -2.47 -12.39 8.66
C GLN A 57 -3.50 -11.74 7.71
N LEU A 58 -3.07 -10.75 6.92
CA LEU A 58 -3.95 -10.07 5.96
C LEU A 58 -4.57 -11.06 4.97
N ARG A 59 -3.79 -12.02 4.47
CA ARG A 59 -4.24 -13.04 3.52
C ARG A 59 -5.19 -14.05 4.16
N GLN A 60 -4.94 -14.46 5.39
CA GLN A 60 -5.72 -15.48 6.09
C GLN A 60 -7.02 -14.94 6.71
N GLU A 61 -6.98 -13.71 7.22
CA GLU A 61 -8.05 -13.15 8.07
C GLU A 61 -8.74 -11.94 7.43
N GLY A 62 -8.14 -11.30 6.43
CA GLY A 62 -8.72 -10.13 5.73
C GLY A 62 -8.65 -8.82 6.53
N TRP A 63 -8.03 -8.82 7.73
CA TRP A 63 -7.84 -7.62 8.53
C TRP A 63 -6.50 -7.63 9.26
N ILE A 64 -5.87 -6.46 9.32
CA ILE A 64 -4.67 -6.21 10.13
C ILE A 64 -4.80 -4.87 10.84
N HIS A 65 -4.13 -4.76 12.00
CA HIS A 65 -4.05 -3.54 12.79
C HIS A 65 -3.48 -2.37 11.96
N HIS A 66 -3.92 -1.14 12.24
CA HIS A 66 -3.54 0.02 11.41
C HIS A 66 -2.02 0.28 11.36
N LEU A 67 -1.28 0.07 12.46
CA LEU A 67 0.18 0.16 12.44
C LEU A 67 0.86 -0.93 11.61
N ALA A 68 0.24 -2.12 11.52
CA ALA A 68 0.72 -3.18 10.65
C ALA A 68 0.54 -2.78 9.17
N ARG A 69 -0.57 -2.12 8.82
CA ARG A 69 -0.78 -1.51 7.49
C ARG A 69 0.31 -0.48 7.18
N HIS A 70 0.65 0.38 8.14
CA HIS A 70 1.71 1.37 7.95
C HIS A 70 3.07 0.72 7.69
N ALA A 71 3.40 -0.34 8.43
CA ALA A 71 4.67 -1.06 8.26
C ALA A 71 4.79 -1.66 6.85
N VAL A 72 3.80 -2.45 6.42
CA VAL A 72 3.88 -3.12 5.11
C VAL A 72 3.74 -2.16 3.92
N ALA A 73 2.99 -1.07 4.07
CA ALA A 73 2.88 -0.03 3.05
C ALA A 73 4.18 0.79 2.92
N CYS A 74 4.82 1.14 4.05
CA CYS A 74 6.12 1.81 4.02
C CYS A 74 7.17 0.92 3.38
N PHE A 75 7.24 -0.35 3.77
CA PHE A 75 8.17 -1.33 3.21
C PHE A 75 8.03 -1.44 1.68
N LEU A 76 6.80 -1.55 1.18
CA LEU A 76 6.54 -1.66 -0.27
C LEU A 76 6.91 -0.39 -1.05
N THR A 77 6.63 0.78 -0.48
CA THR A 77 6.74 2.06 -1.21
C THR A 77 8.07 2.75 -0.88
N ARG A 78 8.03 3.82 -0.08
CA ARG A 78 9.17 4.71 0.19
C ARG A 78 10.23 4.18 1.16
N GLY A 79 10.00 3.01 1.76
CA GLY A 79 10.88 2.41 2.75
C GLY A 79 11.98 1.58 2.10
N ASP A 80 11.58 0.50 1.43
CA ASP A 80 12.52 -0.56 1.05
C ASP A 80 12.41 -0.97 -0.43
N LEU A 81 11.20 -1.20 -0.96
CA LEU A 81 11.04 -1.79 -2.30
C LEU A 81 10.85 -0.79 -3.45
N TRP A 82 10.45 0.46 -3.17
CA TRP A 82 10.23 1.52 -4.17
C TRP A 82 9.19 1.17 -5.26
N ILE A 83 8.13 0.44 -4.89
CA ILE A 83 7.07 -0.02 -5.81
C ILE A 83 5.79 0.82 -5.63
N SER A 84 5.07 1.06 -6.74
CA SER A 84 3.78 1.77 -6.77
C SER A 84 2.59 0.92 -6.31
#